data_AF-A0A1C4Q8Q8-F1
#
_entry.id   AF-A0A1C4Q8Q8-F1
#
_cell.length_a   1.000
_cell.length_b   1.000
_cell.length_c   1.000
_cell.angle_alpha   90.00
_cell.angle_beta   90.00
_cell.angle_gamma   90.00
#
_symmetry.space_group_name_H-M   'P 1'
#
loop_
_entity.id
_entity.type
_entity.pdbx_description
1 polymer ?
#
loop_
_entity_poly.entity_id
_entity_poly.type
_entity_poly.pdbx_seq_one_letter_code
_entity_poly.pdbx_strand_id
1 'polypeptide(L)'
;MVDADQTFVIVGGGLAGAKAAETLRAEGFTGRVILICDERDHPYERPPLSKGYLLGKEERDSVFVHEPAWYARNDIELHLGQTVDAVDRAAKTVRFGEDGTVVRYDKLLIATGAEPRRLDIPGTDLAGVHHLRRLAHAERLKGVLASLGRDNGHLVVAGGGWIGLEVAAAAREYGAEVTVVEPAPPRCTASSAPSWAASSPTCTASTASASASG
;
A
#
# COMPACT_ATOMS: atom_id res chain seq x y z
N MET A 1 11.12 -10.34 35.42
CA MET A 1 10.77 -10.54 34.00
C MET A 1 11.96 -10.07 33.19
N VAL A 2 12.56 -10.93 32.37
CA VAL A 2 13.90 -10.73 31.78
C VAL A 2 13.94 -9.65 30.69
N ASP A 3 12.77 -9.20 30.21
CA ASP A 3 12.67 -8.32 29.04
C ASP A 3 12.18 -6.90 29.34
N ALA A 4 11.93 -6.55 30.60
CA ALA A 4 11.38 -5.23 30.97
C ALA A 4 12.30 -4.06 30.55
N ASP A 5 13.62 -4.29 30.49
CA ASP A 5 14.60 -3.30 30.07
C ASP A 5 14.92 -3.34 28.57
N GLN A 6 14.30 -4.24 27.79
CA GLN A 6 14.58 -4.37 26.37
C GLN A 6 13.76 -3.40 25.52
N THR A 7 14.38 -2.85 24.48
CA THR A 7 13.71 -2.03 23.46
C THR A 7 13.59 -2.77 22.13
N PHE A 8 12.37 -2.93 21.64
CA PHE A 8 12.04 -3.48 20.33
C PHE A 8 11.61 -2.36 19.39
N VAL A 9 12.38 -2.11 18.34
CA VAL A 9 12.04 -1.14 17.29
C VAL A 9 11.47 -1.86 16.08
N ILE A 10 10.32 -1.40 15.60
CA ILE A 10 9.65 -1.86 14.38
C ILE A 10 9.64 -0.69 13.39
N VAL A 11 10.22 -0.92 12.21
CA VAL A 11 10.30 0.06 11.13
C VAL A 11 9.30 -0.30 10.04
N GLY A 12 8.21 0.45 9.93
CA GLY A 12 7.19 0.29 8.90
C GLY A 12 5.77 0.12 9.47
N GLY A 13 4.92 1.12 9.22
CA GLY A 13 3.52 1.18 9.67
C GLY A 13 2.53 0.40 8.80
N GLY A 14 2.94 -0.73 8.23
CA GLY A 14 2.03 -1.62 7.49
C GLY A 14 1.38 -2.69 8.38
N LEU A 15 0.56 -3.55 7.77
CA LEU A 15 -0.04 -4.72 8.45
C LEU A 15 1.01 -5.57 9.19
N ALA A 16 2.18 -5.79 8.59
CA ALA A 16 3.27 -6.55 9.21
C ALA A 16 3.78 -5.90 10.50
N GLY A 17 3.97 -4.57 10.52
CA GLY A 17 4.44 -3.86 11.70
C GLY A 17 3.38 -3.80 12.81
N ALA A 18 2.12 -3.55 12.45
CA ALA A 18 1.00 -3.55 13.39
C ALA A 18 0.82 -4.93 14.05
N LYS A 19 0.78 -6.00 13.24
CA LYS A 19 0.65 -7.37 13.75
C LYS A 19 1.85 -7.80 14.58
N ALA A 20 3.07 -7.37 14.23
CA ALA A 20 4.24 -7.62 15.07
C ALA A 20 4.10 -6.95 16.45
N ALA A 21 3.64 -5.70 16.51
CA ALA A 21 3.42 -5.01 17.78
C ALA A 21 2.30 -5.68 18.61
N GLU A 22 1.21 -6.08 17.98
CA GLU A 22 0.13 -6.87 18.59
C GLU A 22 0.66 -8.19 19.16
N THR A 23 1.41 -8.96 18.37
CA THR A 23 1.96 -10.24 18.80
C THR A 23 2.96 -10.08 19.93
N LEU A 24 3.82 -9.04 19.92
CA LEU A 24 4.73 -8.78 21.05
C LEU A 24 3.95 -8.65 22.36
N ARG A 25 2.85 -7.89 22.36
CA ARG A 25 2.03 -7.70 23.55
C ARG A 25 1.23 -8.94 23.92
N ALA A 26 0.64 -9.63 22.94
CA ALA A 26 -0.12 -10.86 23.16
C ALA A 26 0.74 -12.00 23.74
N GLU A 27 2.01 -12.11 23.32
CA GLU A 27 2.97 -13.10 23.80
C GLU A 27 3.70 -12.68 25.09
N GLY A 28 3.31 -11.55 25.70
CA GLY A 28 3.80 -11.14 27.02
C GLY A 28 5.14 -10.38 27.01
N PHE A 29 5.58 -9.82 25.88
CA PHE A 29 6.73 -8.92 25.87
C PHE A 29 6.39 -7.66 26.68
N THR A 30 7.16 -7.41 27.74
CA THR A 30 6.95 -6.31 28.70
C THR A 30 7.88 -5.12 28.50
N GLY A 31 8.86 -5.23 27.58
CA GLY A 31 9.77 -4.15 27.26
C GLY A 31 9.14 -3.04 26.41
N ARG A 32 9.96 -2.03 26.09
CA ARG A 32 9.58 -0.88 25.27
C ARG A 32 9.38 -1.30 23.82
N VAL A 33 8.24 -0.94 23.21
CA VAL A 33 7.95 -1.21 21.79
C VAL A 33 7.75 0.12 21.08
N ILE A 34 8.52 0.34 20.01
CA ILE A 34 8.51 1.56 19.22
C ILE A 34 8.17 1.19 17.79
N LEU A 35 7.07 1.72 17.27
CA LEU A 35 6.62 1.53 15.89
C LEU A 35 6.77 2.84 15.12
N ILE A 36 7.70 2.86 14.16
CA ILE A 36 8.02 4.04 13.36
C ILE A 36 7.41 3.90 11.97
N CYS A 37 6.62 4.90 11.57
CA CYS A 37 5.83 4.93 10.35
C CYS A 37 6.18 6.16 9.51
N ASP A 38 6.48 5.98 8.23
CA ASP A 38 6.67 7.07 7.27
C ASP A 38 5.36 7.79 6.91
N GLU A 39 4.22 7.09 7.00
CA GLU A 39 2.89 7.63 6.77
C GLU A 39 2.33 8.32 8.03
N ARG A 40 1.50 9.36 7.84
CA ARG A 40 0.80 10.08 8.94
C ARG A 40 -0.46 9.37 9.42
N ASP A 41 -0.93 8.39 8.67
CA ASP A 41 -2.06 7.54 9.02
C ASP A 41 -1.62 6.41 9.96
N HIS A 42 -2.52 5.96 10.84
CA HIS A 42 -2.30 4.77 11.66
C HIS A 42 -2.14 3.53 10.77
N PRO A 43 -1.44 2.47 11.21
CA PRO A 43 -1.31 1.26 10.41
C PRO A 43 -2.65 0.69 9.92
N TYR A 44 -2.71 0.39 8.62
CA TYR A 44 -3.92 -0.04 7.92
C TYR A 44 -3.66 -1.21 6.96
N GLU A 45 -4.74 -1.91 6.61
CA GLU A 45 -4.80 -2.93 5.59
C GLU A 45 -4.85 -2.30 4.19
N ARG A 46 -3.95 -2.74 3.32
CA ARG A 46 -3.87 -2.25 1.94
C ARG A 46 -4.84 -2.93 0.94
N PRO A 47 -5.28 -4.20 1.09
CA PRO A 47 -6.19 -4.84 0.14
C PRO A 47 -7.52 -4.09 -0.13
N PRO A 48 -8.16 -3.44 0.86
CA PRO A 48 -9.35 -2.62 0.61
C PRO A 48 -9.12 -1.44 -0.35
N LEU A 49 -7.89 -0.93 -0.46
CA LEU A 49 -7.59 0.30 -1.21
C LEU A 49 -7.80 0.20 -2.73
N SER A 50 -7.90 -1.00 -3.28
CA SER A 50 -8.28 -1.27 -4.68
C SER A 50 -9.67 -1.91 -4.81
N LYS A 51 -10.40 -2.08 -3.70
CA LYS A 51 -11.68 -2.81 -3.61
C LYS A 51 -12.77 -1.95 -2.97
N GLY A 52 -13.40 -2.43 -1.89
CA GLY A 52 -14.57 -1.82 -1.26
C GLY A 52 -14.34 -0.36 -0.86
N TYR A 53 -13.16 -0.02 -0.34
CA TYR A 53 -12.84 1.38 -0.01
C TYR A 53 -12.76 2.27 -1.25
N LEU A 54 -12.09 1.81 -2.32
CA LEU A 54 -11.99 2.56 -3.59
C LEU A 54 -13.35 2.76 -4.24
N LEU A 55 -14.23 1.77 -4.14
CA LEU A 55 -15.61 1.80 -4.63
C LEU A 55 -16.56 2.63 -3.74
N GLY A 56 -16.10 3.08 -2.57
CA GLY A 56 -16.93 3.77 -1.57
C GLY A 56 -17.98 2.88 -0.91
N LYS A 57 -17.77 1.57 -0.90
CA LYS A 57 -18.61 0.57 -0.21
C LYS A 57 -18.13 0.32 1.23
N GLU A 58 -16.91 0.73 1.55
CA GLU A 58 -16.30 0.64 2.88
C GLU A 58 -15.90 2.04 3.37
N GLU A 59 -16.03 2.25 4.68
CA GLU A 59 -15.66 3.48 5.34
C GLU A 59 -14.16 3.59 5.53
N ARG A 60 -13.64 4.81 5.73
CA ARG A 60 -12.20 5.01 5.96
C ARG A 60 -11.70 4.25 7.19
N ASP A 61 -12.48 4.26 8.26
CA ASP A 61 -12.02 3.70 9.53
C ASP A 61 -11.93 2.18 9.53
N SER A 62 -12.62 1.49 8.61
CA SER A 62 -12.57 0.02 8.52
C SER A 62 -11.26 -0.51 7.96
N VAL A 63 -10.40 0.35 7.38
CA VAL A 63 -9.10 -0.09 6.86
C VAL A 63 -8.03 -0.17 7.95
N PHE A 64 -8.20 0.49 9.10
CA PHE A 64 -7.18 0.50 10.15
C PHE A 64 -7.08 -0.85 10.86
N VAL A 65 -5.85 -1.32 11.12
CA VAL A 65 -5.62 -2.60 11.80
C VAL A 65 -6.11 -2.54 13.25
N HIS A 66 -5.88 -1.40 13.90
CA HIS A 66 -6.34 -1.10 15.24
C HIS A 66 -6.81 0.35 15.33
N GLU A 67 -7.77 0.61 16.22
CA GLU A 67 -8.15 1.97 16.59
C GLU A 67 -6.97 2.73 17.23
N PRO A 68 -6.88 4.07 17.08
CA PRO A 68 -5.78 4.86 17.63
C PRO A 68 -5.49 4.62 19.12
N ALA A 69 -6.55 4.49 19.93
CA ALA A 69 -6.44 4.28 21.37
C ALA A 69 -5.82 2.92 21.74
N TRP A 70 -5.84 1.94 20.85
CA TRP A 70 -5.27 0.62 21.10
C TRP A 70 -3.75 0.69 21.30
N TYR A 71 -3.02 1.50 20.53
CA TYR A 71 -1.57 1.61 20.65
C TYR A 71 -1.14 2.14 22.02
N ALA A 72 -1.80 3.21 22.49
CA ALA A 72 -1.53 3.78 23.80
C ALA A 72 -1.90 2.81 24.94
N ARG A 73 -3.05 2.11 24.85
CA ARG A 73 -3.48 1.12 25.85
C ARG A 73 -2.57 -0.11 25.94
N ASN A 74 -1.81 -0.39 24.88
CA ASN A 74 -0.87 -1.50 24.82
C ASN A 74 0.59 -1.03 24.94
N ASP A 75 0.84 0.19 25.44
CA ASP A 75 2.18 0.73 25.64
C ASP A 75 3.07 0.65 24.38
N ILE A 76 2.50 0.95 23.20
CA ILE A 76 3.22 1.03 21.94
C ILE A 76 3.47 2.49 21.60
N GLU A 77 4.74 2.86 21.52
CA GLU A 77 5.16 4.20 21.10
C GLU A 77 5.04 4.31 19.57
N LEU A 78 4.00 4.99 19.12
CA LEU A 78 3.70 5.15 17.70
C LEU A 78 4.24 6.49 17.18
N HIS A 79 5.22 6.41 16.28
CA HIS A 79 5.85 7.54 15.62
C HIS A 79 5.33 7.65 14.17
N LEU A 80 4.33 8.50 13.95
CA LEU A 80 3.71 8.72 12.63
C LEU A 80 4.41 9.83 11.85
N GLY A 81 4.46 9.69 10.52
CA GLY A 81 5.06 10.69 9.62
C GLY A 81 6.57 10.84 9.77
N GLN A 82 7.26 9.85 10.32
CA GLN A 82 8.70 9.87 10.54
C GLN A 82 9.38 8.76 9.75
N THR A 83 10.26 9.15 8.83
CA THR A 83 11.03 8.20 8.02
C THR A 83 12.28 7.77 8.77
N VAL A 84 12.53 6.46 8.82
CA VAL A 84 13.83 5.90 9.22
C VAL A 84 14.79 6.02 8.05
N ASP A 85 15.90 6.71 8.24
CA ASP A 85 16.87 6.99 7.17
C ASP A 85 18.22 6.27 7.34
N ALA A 86 18.51 5.77 8.55
CA ALA A 86 19.74 5.03 8.82
C ALA A 86 19.57 4.01 9.95
N VAL A 87 20.28 2.89 9.82
CA VAL A 87 20.42 1.86 10.85
C VAL A 87 21.91 1.62 11.07
N ASP A 88 22.39 1.91 12.28
CA ASP A 88 23.74 1.53 12.71
C ASP A 88 23.66 0.19 13.46
N ARG A 89 24.15 -0.87 12.81
CA ARG A 89 24.13 -2.24 13.35
C ARG A 89 25.18 -2.46 14.44
N ALA A 90 26.28 -1.71 14.41
CA ALA A 90 27.35 -1.82 15.39
C ALA A 90 26.94 -1.12 16.69
N ALA A 91 26.44 0.11 16.58
CA ALA A 91 25.90 0.86 17.71
C ALA A 91 24.52 0.36 18.15
N LYS A 92 23.83 -0.44 17.33
CA LYS A 92 22.43 -0.86 17.49
C LYS A 92 21.49 0.32 17.66
N THR A 93 21.54 1.26 16.72
CA THR A 93 20.69 2.44 16.72
C THR A 93 19.94 2.60 15.40
N VAL A 94 18.77 3.25 15.48
CA VAL A 94 17.97 3.70 14.34
C VAL A 94 17.90 5.22 14.40
N ARG A 95 18.14 5.87 13.26
CA ARG A 95 17.93 7.32 13.07
C ARG A 95 16.67 7.55 12.24
N PHE A 96 15.83 8.47 12.68
CA PHE A 96 14.56 8.77 12.01
C PHE A 96 14.12 10.21 12.23
N GLY A 97 13.19 10.65 11.39
CA GLY A 97 12.66 12.02 11.43
C GLY A 97 13.63 13.05 10.85
N GLU A 98 13.09 14.21 10.49
CA GLU A 98 13.87 15.34 9.97
C GLU A 98 14.80 15.95 11.02
N ASP A 99 14.48 15.77 12.31
CA ASP A 99 15.28 16.19 13.46
C ASP A 99 16.46 15.25 13.75
N GLY A 100 16.55 14.12 13.05
CA GLY A 100 17.62 13.15 13.22
C GLY A 100 17.57 12.43 14.56
N THR A 101 16.38 12.25 15.15
CA THR A 101 16.18 11.47 16.38
C THR A 101 16.85 10.11 16.29
N VAL A 102 17.60 9.74 17.33
CA VAL A 102 18.32 8.46 17.42
C VAL A 102 17.79 7.63 18.58
N VAL A 103 17.44 6.37 18.31
CA VAL A 103 16.98 5.41 19.32
C VAL A 103 17.83 4.15 19.27
N ARG A 104 18.26 3.70 20.45
CA ARG A 104 18.92 2.41 20.63
C ARG A 104 17.91 1.27 20.67
N TYR A 105 18.24 0.12 20.10
CA TYR A 105 17.41 -1.07 20.11
C TYR A 105 18.17 -2.31 20.61
N ASP A 106 17.44 -3.24 21.21
CA ASP A 106 17.90 -4.60 21.48
C ASP A 106 17.52 -5.54 20.35
N LYS A 107 16.31 -5.33 19.79
CA LYS A 107 15.77 -6.02 18.63
C LYS A 107 15.21 -5.01 17.63
N LEU A 108 15.42 -5.30 16.35
CA LEU A 108 14.96 -4.48 15.24
C LEU A 108 14.20 -5.35 14.24
N LEU A 109 12.98 -4.95 13.89
CA LEU A 109 12.20 -5.53 12.80
C LEU A 109 12.08 -4.51 11.65
N ILE A 110 12.51 -4.91 10.45
CA ILE A 110 12.32 -4.14 9.22
C ILE A 110 11.07 -4.66 8.51
N ALA A 111 10.01 -3.85 8.55
CA ALA A 111 8.68 -4.13 7.99
C ALA A 111 8.22 -3.03 7.01
N THR A 112 9.17 -2.40 6.29
CA THR A 112 8.94 -1.25 5.39
C THR A 112 8.11 -1.60 4.14
N GLY A 113 7.98 -2.89 3.81
CA GLY A 113 7.21 -3.34 2.66
C GLY A 113 7.87 -2.94 1.34
N ALA A 114 7.08 -2.36 0.43
CA ALA A 114 7.50 -2.02 -0.92
C ALA A 114 6.80 -0.75 -1.43
N GLU A 115 7.39 -0.12 -2.44
CA GLU A 115 6.83 1.02 -3.17
C GLU A 115 6.51 0.66 -4.63
N PRO A 116 5.53 1.35 -5.27
CA PRO A 116 5.29 1.18 -6.69
C PRO A 116 6.52 1.57 -7.51
N ARG A 117 6.88 0.73 -8.49
CA ARG A 117 7.88 1.09 -9.50
C ARG A 117 7.38 2.30 -10.28
N ARG A 118 8.19 3.35 -10.35
CA ARG A 118 7.93 4.51 -11.23
C ARG A 118 8.32 4.13 -12.65
N LEU A 119 7.47 4.47 -13.61
CA LEU A 119 7.83 4.38 -15.03
C LEU A 119 8.80 5.53 -15.33
N ASP A 120 9.89 5.23 -16.02
CA ASP A 120 10.89 6.22 -16.43
C ASP A 120 10.64 6.61 -17.89
N ILE A 121 9.55 7.33 -18.12
CA ILE A 121 9.15 7.84 -19.44
C ILE A 121 8.65 9.28 -19.30
N PRO A 122 8.77 10.12 -20.35
CA PRO A 122 8.29 11.50 -20.30
C PRO A 122 6.81 11.60 -19.93
N GLY A 123 6.48 12.52 -19.02
CA GLY A 123 5.10 12.83 -18.62
C GLY A 123 4.55 12.03 -17.42
N THR A 124 5.36 11.21 -16.74
CA THR A 124 4.94 10.45 -15.55
C THR A 124 4.71 11.31 -14.30
N ASP A 125 5.09 12.58 -14.35
CA ASP A 125 4.88 13.61 -13.35
C ASP A 125 3.64 14.48 -13.60
N LEU A 126 2.92 14.27 -14.70
CA LEU A 126 1.68 14.97 -15.01
C LEU A 126 0.59 14.69 -13.97
N ALA A 127 -0.25 15.68 -13.69
CA ALA A 127 -1.28 15.60 -12.65
C ALA A 127 -2.29 14.43 -12.81
N GLY A 128 -2.49 13.95 -14.05
CA GLY A 128 -3.36 12.81 -14.35
C GLY A 128 -2.72 11.44 -14.13
N VAL A 129 -1.45 11.37 -13.71
CA VAL A 129 -0.75 10.11 -13.47
C VAL A 129 -0.86 9.73 -11.99
N HIS A 130 -1.61 8.66 -11.73
CA HIS A 130 -1.88 8.17 -10.38
C HIS A 130 -1.18 6.84 -10.10
N HIS A 131 -0.85 6.61 -8.84
CA HIS A 131 -0.29 5.36 -8.34
C HIS A 131 -1.17 4.90 -7.17
N LEU A 132 -1.29 3.60 -6.93
CA LEU A 132 -2.07 3.07 -5.81
C LEU A 132 -1.17 2.27 -4.86
N ARG A 133 -1.04 2.76 -3.62
CA ARG A 133 -0.28 2.08 -2.54
C ARG A 133 -0.68 2.58 -1.17
N ARG A 134 -0.77 3.90 -1.02
CA ARG A 134 -1.08 4.59 0.23
C ARG A 134 -2.57 4.92 0.32
N LEU A 135 -3.09 5.13 1.53
CA LEU A 135 -4.49 5.53 1.72
C LEU A 135 -4.80 6.82 0.96
N ALA A 136 -3.93 7.82 1.06
CA ALA A 136 -4.04 9.08 0.31
C ALA A 136 -4.05 8.89 -1.22
N HIS A 137 -3.47 7.80 -1.75
CA HIS A 137 -3.57 7.47 -3.17
C HIS A 137 -4.99 7.00 -3.53
N ALA A 138 -5.57 6.13 -2.71
CA ALA A 138 -6.92 5.61 -2.91
C ALA A 138 -7.96 6.74 -2.80
N GLU A 139 -7.79 7.67 -1.85
CA GLU A 139 -8.68 8.84 -1.71
C GLU A 139 -8.67 9.72 -2.95
N ARG A 140 -7.47 10.04 -3.47
CA ARG A 140 -7.34 10.81 -4.72
C ARG A 140 -7.97 10.06 -5.89
N LEU A 141 -7.67 8.77 -6.03
CA LEU A 141 -8.16 7.97 -7.13
C LEU A 141 -9.68 7.84 -7.10
N LYS A 142 -10.29 7.66 -5.92
CA LYS A 142 -11.74 7.65 -5.73
C LYS A 142 -12.40 8.93 -6.28
N GLY A 143 -11.83 10.10 -5.97
CA GLY A 143 -12.29 11.38 -6.51
C GLY A 143 -12.17 11.48 -8.04
N VAL A 144 -11.04 11.03 -8.59
CA VAL A 144 -10.79 11.00 -10.04
C VAL A 144 -11.77 10.08 -10.76
N LEU A 145 -11.96 8.85 -10.28
CA LEU A 145 -12.89 7.89 -10.87
C LEU A 145 -14.33 8.40 -10.84
N ALA A 146 -14.75 9.02 -9.73
CA ALA A 146 -16.07 9.63 -9.63
C ALA A 146 -16.27 10.78 -10.64
N SER A 147 -15.23 11.55 -10.97
CA SER A 147 -15.31 12.58 -12.01
C SER A 147 -15.35 11.98 -13.41
N LEU A 148 -14.41 11.09 -13.73
CA LEU A 148 -14.34 10.43 -15.03
C LEU A 148 -15.65 9.69 -15.36
N GLY A 149 -16.25 9.04 -14.36
CA GLY A 149 -17.53 8.36 -14.50
C GLY A 149 -18.69 9.26 -14.94
N ARG A 150 -18.75 10.49 -14.41
CA ARG A 150 -19.79 11.47 -14.79
C ARG A 150 -19.59 12.04 -16.19
N ASP A 151 -18.33 12.13 -16.62
CA ASP A 151 -17.94 12.79 -17.87
C ASP A 151 -17.70 11.79 -19.02
N ASN A 152 -18.03 10.50 -18.82
CA ASN A 152 -17.69 9.40 -19.73
C ASN A 152 -16.19 9.39 -20.11
N GLY A 153 -15.32 9.73 -19.15
CA GLY A 153 -13.89 9.86 -19.35
C GLY A 153 -13.17 8.52 -19.52
N HIS A 154 -11.93 8.59 -20.00
CA HIS A 154 -11.09 7.43 -20.25
C HIS A 154 -9.97 7.31 -19.20
N LEU A 155 -9.70 6.09 -18.75
CA LEU A 155 -8.60 5.73 -17.87
C LEU A 155 -7.69 4.73 -18.57
N VAL A 156 -6.38 4.99 -18.55
CA VAL A 156 -5.37 4.02 -18.97
C VAL A 156 -4.70 3.43 -17.74
N VAL A 157 -4.73 2.10 -17.61
CA VAL A 157 -4.03 1.35 -16.56
C VAL A 157 -2.75 0.76 -17.13
N ALA A 158 -1.61 1.21 -16.63
CA ALA A 158 -0.31 0.63 -16.97
C ALA A 158 0.01 -0.55 -16.03
N GLY A 159 -0.19 -1.76 -16.54
CA GLY A 159 0.02 -3.04 -15.83
C GLY A 159 -1.28 -3.80 -15.58
N GLY A 160 -1.39 -5.01 -16.14
CA GLY A 160 -2.46 -5.99 -15.98
C GLY A 160 -2.24 -6.96 -14.82
N GLY A 161 -1.55 -6.53 -13.76
CA GLY A 161 -1.48 -7.27 -12.50
C GLY A 161 -2.79 -7.17 -11.70
N TRP A 162 -2.88 -7.91 -10.59
CA TRP A 162 -4.07 -7.93 -9.71
C TRP A 162 -4.59 -6.53 -9.35
N ILE A 163 -3.72 -5.66 -8.84
CA ILE A 163 -4.10 -4.29 -8.46
C ILE A 163 -4.59 -3.49 -9.68
N GLY A 164 -3.93 -3.65 -10.84
CA GLY A 164 -4.32 -2.97 -12.07
C GLY A 164 -5.72 -3.40 -12.54
N LEU A 165 -6.01 -4.70 -12.51
CA LEU A 165 -7.31 -5.24 -12.89
C LEU A 165 -8.42 -4.88 -11.89
N GLU A 166 -8.12 -4.86 -10.59
CA GLU A 166 -9.05 -4.40 -9.56
C GLU A 166 -9.41 -2.91 -9.75
N VAL A 167 -8.40 -2.06 -10.02
CA VAL A 167 -8.63 -0.64 -10.33
C VAL A 167 -9.40 -0.47 -11.64
N ALA A 168 -9.09 -1.26 -12.67
CA ALA A 168 -9.83 -1.25 -13.93
C ALA A 168 -11.30 -1.61 -13.72
N ALA A 169 -11.58 -2.65 -12.94
CA ALA A 169 -12.95 -3.05 -12.59
C ALA A 169 -13.66 -1.93 -11.81
N ALA A 170 -12.99 -1.33 -10.83
CA ALA A 170 -13.56 -0.22 -10.07
C ALA A 170 -13.89 0.99 -10.96
N ALA A 171 -12.98 1.37 -11.86
CA ALA A 171 -13.22 2.45 -12.81
C ALA A 171 -14.43 2.20 -13.73
N ARG A 172 -14.64 0.95 -14.15
CA ARG A 172 -15.84 0.55 -14.90
C ARG A 172 -17.11 0.67 -14.06
N GLU A 173 -17.08 0.31 -12.77
CA GLU A 173 -18.22 0.53 -11.87
C GLU A 173 -18.58 2.01 -11.71
N TYR A 174 -17.59 2.91 -11.78
CA TYR A 174 -17.83 4.35 -11.81
C TYR A 174 -18.37 4.87 -13.14
N GLY A 175 -18.33 4.08 -14.22
CA GLY A 175 -18.80 4.47 -15.56
C GLY A 175 -17.71 4.98 -16.51
N ALA A 176 -16.44 4.97 -16.10
CA ALA A 176 -15.33 5.37 -16.97
C ALA A 176 -15.02 4.29 -18.04
N GLU A 177 -14.48 4.70 -19.18
CA GLU A 177 -13.88 3.77 -20.14
C GLU A 177 -12.46 3.41 -19.72
N VAL A 178 -12.06 2.15 -19.87
CA VAL A 178 -10.78 1.66 -19.36
C VAL A 178 -10.00 0.94 -20.44
N THR A 179 -8.73 1.31 -20.59
CA THR A 179 -7.74 0.60 -21.40
C THR A 179 -6.65 0.06 -20.48
N VAL A 180 -6.34 -1.23 -20.56
CA VAL A 180 -5.23 -1.83 -19.80
C VAL A 180 -4.08 -2.12 -20.76
N VAL A 181 -2.90 -1.60 -20.43
CA VAL A 181 -1.66 -1.83 -21.17
C VAL A 181 -0.78 -2.78 -20.34
N GLU A 182 -0.50 -3.97 -20.87
CA GLU A 182 0.35 -4.97 -20.22
C GLU A 182 1.42 -5.44 -21.22
N PRO A 183 2.72 -5.30 -20.90
CA PRO A 183 3.80 -5.73 -21.78
C PRO A 183 3.95 -7.26 -21.83
N ALA A 184 3.50 -8.00 -20.83
CA ALA A 184 3.50 -9.46 -20.83
C ALA A 184 2.25 -10.04 -21.52
N PRO A 185 2.31 -11.30 -22.02
CA PRO A 185 1.09 -12.00 -22.40
C PRO A 185 0.11 -12.04 -21.21
N PRO A 186 -1.21 -11.99 -21.45
CA PRO A 186 -2.21 -11.84 -20.40
C PRO A 186 -2.04 -12.94 -19.34
N ARG A 187 -1.80 -12.53 -18.08
CA ARG A 187 -1.64 -13.46 -16.95
C ARG A 187 -2.92 -14.21 -16.62
N CYS A 188 -4.07 -13.73 -17.10
CA CYS A 188 -5.33 -14.46 -17.07
C CYS A 188 -5.35 -15.56 -18.15
N THR A 189 -4.52 -16.58 -17.99
CA THR A 189 -4.89 -17.91 -18.48
C THR A 189 -5.97 -18.45 -17.55
N ALA A 190 -7.02 -19.05 -18.10
CA ALA A 190 -8.23 -19.48 -17.39
C ALA A 190 -8.01 -20.37 -16.14
N SER A 191 -6.78 -20.87 -15.89
CA SER A 191 -6.45 -21.75 -14.78
C SER A 191 -6.20 -21.06 -13.43
N SER A 192 -6.07 -19.73 -13.37
CA SER A 192 -5.71 -19.02 -12.11
C SER A 192 -6.61 -17.83 -11.76
N ALA A 193 -7.73 -17.66 -12.46
CA ALA A 193 -8.70 -16.60 -12.18
C ALA A 193 -9.80 -17.09 -11.22
N PRO A 194 -10.12 -16.38 -10.14
CA PRO A 194 -11.30 -16.62 -9.31
C PRO A 194 -12.56 -16.38 -10.13
N SER A 195 -13.63 -17.10 -9.79
CA SER A 195 -14.84 -17.26 -10.60
C SER A 195 -15.52 -15.95 -11.04
N TRP A 196 -15.31 -14.83 -10.35
CA TRP A 196 -15.89 -13.53 -10.70
C TRP A 196 -15.23 -12.86 -11.92
N ALA A 197 -14.00 -13.23 -12.27
CA ALA A 197 -13.28 -12.64 -13.41
C ALA A 197 -13.65 -13.27 -14.77
N ALA A 198 -14.34 -14.41 -14.77
CA ALA A 198 -14.71 -15.14 -15.98
C ALA A 198 -15.96 -14.58 -16.71
N SER A 199 -16.66 -13.61 -16.12
CA SER A 199 -17.97 -13.13 -16.60
C SER A 199 -17.92 -11.86 -17.46
N SER A 200 -16.74 -11.30 -17.76
CA SER A 200 -16.62 -10.06 -18.56
C SER A 200 -16.21 -10.35 -20.01
N PRO A 201 -17.08 -10.13 -21.02
CA PRO A 201 -16.86 -10.56 -22.40
C PRO A 201 -15.97 -9.64 -23.26
N THR A 202 -15.37 -8.60 -22.71
CA THR A 202 -14.57 -7.62 -23.48
C THR A 202 -13.20 -7.39 -22.85
N CYS A 203 -12.34 -8.41 -22.93
CA CYS A 203 -10.90 -8.24 -22.79
C CYS A 203 -10.26 -8.48 -24.15
N THR A 204 -10.36 -7.51 -25.06
CA THR A 204 -9.67 -7.57 -26.35
C THR A 204 -8.22 -7.19 -26.14
N ALA A 205 -7.34 -8.18 -26.04
CA ALA A 205 -5.90 -7.96 -26.05
C ALA A 205 -5.47 -7.58 -27.48
N SER A 206 -5.19 -6.31 -27.75
CA SER A 206 -4.47 -5.94 -28.97
C SER A 206 -2.97 -6.12 -28.73
N THR A 207 -2.38 -7.19 -29.27
CA THR A 207 -0.93 -7.34 -29.34
C THR A 207 -0.44 -6.44 -30.48
N ALA A 208 0.21 -5.32 -30.15
CA ALA A 208 0.95 -4.55 -31.14
C ALA A 208 2.19 -5.37 -31.54
N SER A 209 2.12 -6.06 -32.68
CA SER A 209 3.29 -6.67 -33.30
C SER A 209 4.15 -5.55 -33.91
N ALA A 210 5.31 -5.29 -33.32
CA ALA A 210 6.31 -4.45 -33.95
C ALA A 210 6.96 -5.28 -35.08
N SER A 211 6.53 -5.07 -36.33
CA SER A 211 7.26 -5.57 -37.49
C SER A 211 8.53 -4.76 -37.65
N ALA A 212 9.65 -5.30 -37.16
CA ALA A 212 10.96 -4.89 -37.61
C ALA A 212 11.10 -5.26 -39.09
N SER A 213 11.08 -4.25 -39.95
CA SER A 213 11.60 -4.32 -41.32
C SER A 213 12.85 -3.45 -41.35
N GLY A 214 13.93 -4.02 -41.90
CA GLY A 214 15.25 -3.39 -42.00
C GLY A 214 15.38 -2.39 -43.12
#